data_AF-A0A7X2TEM8-F1
#
_entry.id   AF-A0A7X2TEM8-F1
#
_cell.length_a   1.000
_cell.length_b   1.000
_cell.length_c   1.000
_cell.angle_alpha   90.00
_cell.angle_beta   90.00
_cell.angle_gamma   90.00
#
_symmetry.space_group_name_H-M   'P 1'
#
loop_
_entity.id
_entity.type
_entity.pdbx_description
1 polymer ?
#
loop_
_entity_poly.entity_id
_entity_poly.type
_entity_poly.pdbx_seq_one_letter_code
_entity_poly.pdbx_strand_id
1 'polypeptide(L)'
;MKKHKRAIAALLAVALATNPVISHYIVDSYAVRYDPHEKDTGLKLMWSEIPTTDGSAFGWPRKTYFEGGTGEFKDMNGRYTFCVANHTGQPPMGTEAWVKQSLTVNEYEDFSGNEHVRNLYGSQSEIMKKFTFCLAAAAAIAPGQQSLSDCRSMYSTTELQIMSQSVLLAIEGRMSRTANYEATILSMDRAAAYQAYCNAMQYEYHLTPETWEGKTTQLDSSIAEKLREKREKFFYDCWDAAIVMYNAIQNTESGVAANKIAAVQNPANPNQYIATLPCQGLSSVWESYYKNIKLDGKDVGPGGWSIVKNEYNAATGNTEIIFEGPAGADFATANLTLQFEKQGYLTDLSQPVLYEMDFCTHSSNSTAQQNGRDHGGFQTMFCAMQKDMSLTTDGGDGGGGGGGGGEGGEGSIALEVHRYKHSEDWQTTYNVDLRKLDS
;
A
#
# COMPACT_ATOMS: atom_id res chain seq x y z
N MET A 1 15.02 16.06 43.04
CA MET A 1 14.65 16.61 41.71
C MET A 1 15.24 17.98 41.37
N LYS A 2 15.24 19.02 42.23
CA LYS A 2 15.83 20.35 41.89
C LYS A 2 17.38 20.37 41.77
N LYS A 3 18.09 19.47 42.46
CA LYS A 3 19.57 19.39 42.42
C LYS A 3 20.12 18.74 41.14
N HIS A 4 19.40 17.80 40.52
CA HIS A 4 19.81 17.15 39.25
C HIS A 4 19.68 18.06 38.03
N LYS A 5 18.63 18.91 37.98
CA LYS A 5 18.44 19.86 36.87
C LYS A 5 19.53 20.95 36.83
N ARG A 6 20.06 21.35 37.99
CA ARG A 6 21.20 22.29 38.08
C ARG A 6 22.54 21.66 37.66
N ALA A 7 22.73 20.37 37.92
CA ALA A 7 23.92 19.65 37.49
C ALA A 7 23.98 19.48 35.97
N ILE A 8 22.85 19.17 35.33
CA ILE A 8 22.74 19.05 33.86
C ILE A 8 22.96 20.41 33.17
N ALA A 9 22.39 21.49 33.72
CA ALA A 9 22.60 22.84 33.19
C ALA A 9 24.06 23.31 33.34
N ALA A 10 24.73 22.95 34.44
CA ALA A 10 26.15 23.26 34.64
C ALA A 10 27.05 22.45 33.68
N LEU A 11 26.73 21.17 33.44
CA LEU A 11 27.45 20.34 32.47
C LEU A 11 27.28 20.83 31.03
N LEU A 12 26.07 21.27 30.63
CA LEU A 12 25.84 21.88 29.32
C LEU A 12 26.60 23.19 29.15
N ALA A 13 26.64 24.04 30.19
CA ALA A 13 27.35 25.31 30.15
C ALA A 13 28.88 25.10 30.05
N VAL A 14 29.43 24.08 30.70
CA VAL A 14 30.85 23.72 30.58
C VAL A 14 31.17 23.14 29.21
N ALA A 15 30.31 22.31 28.63
CA ALA A 15 30.49 21.77 27.27
C ALA A 15 30.44 22.86 26.19
N LEU A 16 29.61 23.90 26.37
CA LEU A 16 29.51 25.04 25.46
C LEU A 16 30.65 26.05 25.62
N ALA A 17 31.30 26.10 26.79
CA ALA A 17 32.37 27.05 27.08
C ALA A 17 33.80 26.52 26.79
N THR A 18 33.97 25.21 26.52
CA THR A 18 35.30 24.58 26.46
C THR A 18 35.81 24.22 25.07
N ASN A 19 35.09 24.50 23.98
CA ASN A 19 35.61 24.24 22.63
C ASN A 19 35.46 25.45 21.68
N PRO A 20 36.54 26.19 21.41
CA PRO A 20 36.62 27.15 20.31
C PRO A 20 37.12 26.47 19.03
N VAL A 21 36.74 25.21 18.81
CA VAL A 21 36.92 24.53 17.53
C VAL A 21 35.52 24.31 17.00
N ILE A 22 35.19 25.03 15.94
CA ILE A 22 34.02 24.78 15.12
C ILE A 22 34.20 23.36 14.60
N SER A 23 33.61 22.39 15.30
CA SER A 23 33.38 21.07 14.74
C SER A 23 32.44 21.32 13.57
N HIS A 24 32.98 21.37 12.36
CA HIS A 24 32.20 21.12 11.16
C HIS A 24 31.63 19.72 11.32
N TYR A 25 30.44 19.62 11.91
CA TYR A 25 29.62 18.44 11.74
C TYR A 25 29.17 18.47 10.28
N ILE A 26 29.96 17.81 9.43
CA ILE A 26 29.43 17.23 8.22
C ILE A 26 28.40 16.22 8.73
N VAL A 27 27.14 16.63 8.74
CA VAL A 27 26.04 15.67 8.85
C VAL A 27 25.99 15.03 7.47
N ASP A 28 26.81 14.01 7.29
CA ASP A 28 26.58 13.07 6.20
C ASP A 28 25.19 12.49 6.41
N SER A 29 24.26 12.84 5.53
CA SER A 29 22.98 12.15 5.41
C SER A 29 23.26 10.77 4.82
N TYR A 30 23.64 9.83 5.67
CA TYR A 30 23.59 8.42 5.33
C TYR A 30 22.12 8.01 5.28
N ALA A 31 21.68 7.42 4.18
CA ALA A 31 20.50 6.57 4.20
C ALA A 31 20.82 5.42 5.16
N VAL A 32 20.39 5.56 6.41
CA VAL A 32 20.55 4.50 7.39
C VAL A 32 19.72 3.34 6.86
N ARG A 33 20.40 2.23 6.53
CA ARG A 33 19.73 0.97 6.25
C ARG A 33 18.92 0.64 7.51
N TYR A 34 17.60 0.81 7.39
CA TYR A 34 16.66 0.63 8.47
C TYR A 34 16.78 -0.78 9.02
N ASP A 35 16.91 -0.91 10.35
CA ASP A 35 16.86 -2.20 11.03
C ASP A 35 15.37 -2.58 11.16
N PRO A 36 14.88 -3.62 10.46
CA PRO A 36 13.46 -3.92 10.29
C PRO A 36 12.72 -4.38 11.56
N HIS A 37 13.23 -4.12 12.76
CA HIS A 37 12.74 -4.77 13.98
C HIS A 37 12.16 -3.86 15.08
N GLU A 38 12.12 -2.53 14.95
CA GLU A 38 11.87 -1.69 16.16
C GLU A 38 11.00 -0.42 15.99
N LYS A 39 10.07 -0.34 15.02
CA LYS A 39 9.09 0.78 15.06
C LYS A 39 7.89 0.42 15.93
N ASP A 40 7.88 0.98 17.13
CA ASP A 40 6.69 1.01 17.98
C ASP A 40 5.59 1.78 17.24
N THR A 41 4.52 1.07 16.89
CA THR A 41 3.42 1.66 16.14
C THR A 41 2.43 2.36 17.06
N GLY A 42 2.40 2.01 18.35
CA GLY A 42 1.30 2.34 19.26
C GLY A 42 -0.01 1.62 18.94
N LEU A 43 -0.03 0.71 17.97
CA LEU A 43 -1.21 -0.06 17.57
C LEU A 43 -1.30 -1.37 18.35
N LYS A 44 -2.51 -1.71 18.76
CA LYS A 44 -2.81 -3.00 19.41
C LYS A 44 -3.68 -3.85 18.51
N LEU A 45 -3.31 -5.12 18.36
CA LEU A 45 -4.17 -6.10 17.70
C LEU A 45 -5.39 -6.38 18.55
N MET A 46 -6.54 -6.11 17.97
CA MET A 46 -7.83 -6.45 18.54
C MET A 46 -8.55 -7.42 17.62
N TRP A 47 -9.51 -8.15 18.17
CA TRP A 47 -10.36 -9.02 17.38
C TRP A 47 -11.75 -9.17 17.98
N SER A 48 -12.71 -9.51 17.13
CA SER A 48 -14.03 -9.97 17.55
C SER A 48 -14.30 -11.34 16.95
N GLU A 49 -15.12 -12.12 17.65
CA GLU A 49 -15.56 -13.42 17.15
C GLU A 49 -16.46 -13.28 15.92
N ILE A 50 -16.43 -14.29 15.07
CA ILE A 50 -17.35 -14.44 13.94
C ILE A 50 -18.39 -15.49 14.34
N PRO A 51 -19.70 -15.17 14.27
CA PRO A 51 -20.75 -16.09 14.67
C PRO A 51 -21.02 -17.15 13.60
N THR A 52 -21.38 -18.35 14.06
CA THR A 52 -21.95 -19.42 13.24
C THR A 52 -23.47 -19.41 13.31
N THR A 53 -24.14 -20.17 12.43
CA THR A 53 -25.61 -20.28 12.36
C THR A 53 -26.26 -20.71 13.67
N ASP A 54 -25.58 -21.48 14.52
CA ASP A 54 -26.06 -21.90 15.83
C ASP A 54 -25.82 -20.87 16.96
N GLY A 55 -25.27 -19.69 16.62
CA GLY A 55 -24.93 -18.63 17.55
C GLY A 55 -23.62 -18.84 18.31
N SER A 56 -22.93 -19.98 18.09
CA SER A 56 -21.59 -20.17 18.63
C SER A 56 -20.55 -19.35 17.86
N ALA A 57 -19.35 -19.19 18.42
CA ALA A 57 -18.25 -18.55 17.73
C ALA A 57 -17.42 -19.58 16.96
N PHE A 58 -16.85 -19.16 15.83
CA PHE A 58 -15.82 -19.95 15.15
C PHE A 58 -14.61 -20.23 16.05
N GLY A 59 -14.16 -19.25 16.84
CA GLY A 59 -12.90 -19.30 17.59
C GLY A 59 -11.66 -19.13 16.69
N TRP A 60 -11.72 -19.66 15.48
CA TRP A 60 -10.87 -19.34 14.34
C TRP A 60 -11.66 -19.64 13.04
N PRO A 61 -11.66 -18.77 12.02
CA PRO A 61 -11.02 -17.43 11.95
C PRO A 61 -11.71 -16.38 12.83
N ARG A 62 -11.07 -15.21 13.00
CA ARG A 62 -11.60 -14.05 13.72
C ARG A 62 -11.52 -12.77 12.89
N LYS A 63 -12.36 -11.80 13.22
CA LYS A 63 -12.30 -10.46 12.63
C LYS A 63 -11.26 -9.62 13.36
N THR A 64 -10.14 -9.33 12.73
CA THR A 64 -8.97 -8.64 13.31
C THR A 64 -8.84 -7.20 12.87
N TYR A 65 -8.54 -6.29 13.79
CA TYR A 65 -8.42 -4.85 13.55
C TYR A 65 -7.42 -4.21 14.53
N PHE A 66 -7.01 -2.97 14.26
CA PHE A 66 -6.16 -2.21 15.16
C PHE A 66 -6.94 -1.23 16.03
N GLU A 67 -6.51 -1.07 17.28
CA GLU A 67 -6.86 0.06 18.15
C GLU A 67 -5.60 0.85 18.52
N GLY A 68 -5.70 2.19 18.56
CA GLY A 68 -4.59 3.08 18.90
C GLY A 68 -3.80 3.55 17.69
N GLY A 69 -2.48 3.64 17.83
CA GLY A 69 -1.56 4.15 16.82
C GLY A 69 -0.96 5.50 17.20
N THR A 70 0.30 5.70 16.83
CA THR A 70 1.05 6.93 17.03
C THR A 70 1.78 7.34 15.76
N GLY A 71 2.16 8.62 15.65
CA GLY A 71 2.89 9.12 14.49
C GLY A 71 2.14 8.88 13.17
N GLU A 72 2.78 8.19 12.23
CA GLU A 72 2.20 7.84 10.92
C GLU A 72 1.13 6.74 11.00
N PHE A 73 1.08 5.98 12.10
CA PHE A 73 0.12 4.88 12.27
C PHE A 73 -1.19 5.29 12.93
N LYS A 74 -1.33 6.54 13.37
CA LYS A 74 -2.53 7.03 14.06
C LYS A 74 -3.82 6.81 13.26
N ASP A 75 -3.73 6.86 11.93
CA ASP A 75 -4.86 6.72 11.01
C ASP A 75 -5.19 5.24 10.70
N MET A 76 -4.50 4.30 11.38
CA MET A 76 -4.81 2.88 11.38
C MET A 76 -5.78 2.45 12.49
N ASN A 77 -6.12 3.33 13.43
CA ASN A 77 -7.14 3.04 14.44
C ASN A 77 -8.48 2.68 13.77
N GLY A 78 -9.01 1.49 14.05
CA GLY A 78 -10.25 1.00 13.44
C GLY A 78 -10.09 0.49 12.00
N ARG A 79 -8.86 0.30 11.51
CA ARG A 79 -8.61 -0.44 10.27
C ARG A 79 -8.55 -1.94 10.55
N TYR A 80 -9.11 -2.72 9.63
CA TYR A 80 -8.92 -4.17 9.64
C TYR A 80 -7.47 -4.53 9.32
N THR A 81 -7.04 -5.67 9.85
CA THR A 81 -5.73 -6.25 9.55
C THR A 81 -5.89 -7.72 9.21
N PHE A 82 -5.04 -8.22 8.32
CA PHE A 82 -5.31 -9.46 7.62
C PHE A 82 -4.14 -10.44 7.70
N CYS A 83 -4.44 -11.72 7.84
CA CYS A 83 -3.44 -12.76 8.01
C CYS A 83 -2.91 -13.26 6.66
N VAL A 84 -1.61 -13.01 6.44
CA VAL A 84 -0.76 -13.32 5.28
C VAL A 84 -0.02 -14.67 5.23
N ALA A 85 0.49 -15.07 6.40
CA ALA A 85 1.54 -16.09 6.56
C ALA A 85 1.70 -16.49 8.04
N ASN A 86 2.48 -17.55 8.32
CA ASN A 86 2.86 -18.02 9.66
C ASN A 86 1.67 -18.34 10.60
N HIS A 87 0.84 -19.30 10.22
CA HIS A 87 -0.41 -19.69 10.91
C HIS A 87 -0.26 -20.49 12.21
N THR A 88 0.84 -20.29 12.95
CA THR A 88 1.11 -21.02 14.19
C THR A 88 0.16 -20.65 15.33
N GLY A 89 -0.48 -19.48 15.25
CA GLY A 89 -1.52 -19.04 16.18
C GLY A 89 -1.90 -17.56 16.00
N GLN A 90 -2.98 -17.15 16.67
CA GLN A 90 -3.39 -15.76 16.73
C GLN A 90 -2.80 -15.09 17.97
N PRO A 91 -2.21 -13.87 17.87
CA PRO A 91 -1.74 -13.16 19.04
C PRO A 91 -2.87 -12.87 20.04
N PRO A 92 -2.59 -12.83 21.36
CA PRO A 92 -3.55 -12.37 22.35
C PRO A 92 -4.11 -11.00 22.02
N MET A 93 -5.37 -10.76 22.35
CA MET A 93 -6.00 -9.45 22.19
C MET A 93 -5.24 -8.38 23.00
N GLY A 94 -5.01 -7.22 22.40
CA GLY A 94 -4.27 -6.11 23.00
C GLY A 94 -2.76 -6.18 22.81
N THR A 95 -2.24 -7.19 22.09
CA THR A 95 -0.82 -7.31 21.78
C THR A 95 -0.36 -6.17 20.88
N GLU A 96 0.77 -5.56 21.21
CA GLU A 96 1.34 -4.44 20.46
C GLU A 96 1.87 -4.92 19.10
N ALA A 97 1.55 -4.17 18.04
CA ALA A 97 2.01 -4.41 16.69
C ALA A 97 3.33 -3.69 16.42
N TRP A 98 4.25 -4.38 15.76
CA TRP A 98 5.57 -3.85 15.38
C TRP A 98 5.73 -4.00 13.88
N VAL A 99 6.23 -2.96 13.21
CA VAL A 99 6.54 -3.09 11.78
C VAL A 99 7.72 -4.03 11.63
N LYS A 100 7.46 -5.22 11.08
CA LYS A 100 8.46 -6.19 10.65
C LYS A 100 9.01 -5.82 9.28
N GLN A 101 8.14 -5.36 8.39
CA GLN A 101 8.54 -4.93 7.05
C GLN A 101 7.59 -3.86 6.52
N SER A 102 8.15 -2.88 5.85
CA SER A 102 7.43 -1.91 5.04
C SER A 102 7.71 -2.26 3.59
N LEU A 103 6.69 -2.64 2.83
CA LEU A 103 6.83 -3.10 1.45
C LEU A 103 6.49 -1.96 0.49
N THR A 104 7.50 -1.42 -0.17
CA THR A 104 7.34 -0.51 -1.31
C THR A 104 7.20 -1.27 -2.62
N VAL A 105 6.94 -0.56 -3.71
CA VAL A 105 6.86 -1.15 -5.06
C VAL A 105 8.18 -1.80 -5.54
N ASN A 106 9.31 -1.53 -4.88
CA ASN A 106 10.59 -2.18 -5.21
C ASN A 106 10.82 -3.46 -4.40
N GLU A 107 9.94 -3.73 -3.43
CA GLU A 107 10.04 -4.83 -2.47
C GLU A 107 8.87 -5.81 -2.61
N TYR A 108 8.07 -5.72 -3.69
CA TYR A 108 6.91 -6.60 -3.89
C TYR A 108 7.29 -8.09 -3.92
N GLU A 109 8.54 -8.42 -4.26
CA GLU A 109 9.05 -9.80 -4.26
C GLU A 109 9.09 -10.41 -2.85
N ASP A 110 9.25 -9.57 -1.82
CA ASP A 110 9.32 -9.96 -0.42
C ASP A 110 7.94 -10.06 0.24
N PHE A 111 6.87 -9.78 -0.51
CA PHE A 111 5.52 -9.91 0.01
C PHE A 111 5.22 -11.36 0.43
N SER A 112 5.07 -11.59 1.74
CA SER A 112 4.96 -12.95 2.30
C SER A 112 3.74 -13.73 1.77
N GLY A 113 2.69 -13.04 1.31
CA GLY A 113 1.51 -13.68 0.71
C GLY A 113 1.83 -14.53 -0.53
N ASN A 114 2.96 -14.28 -1.19
CA ASN A 114 3.40 -15.06 -2.34
C ASN A 114 4.30 -16.25 -1.99
N GLU A 115 4.74 -16.38 -0.73
CA GLU A 115 5.81 -17.31 -0.35
C GLU A 115 5.48 -18.77 -0.71
N HIS A 116 4.26 -19.21 -0.42
CA HIS A 116 3.81 -20.57 -0.64
C HIS A 116 3.48 -20.91 -2.10
N VAL A 117 3.20 -19.90 -2.92
CA VAL A 117 2.70 -20.06 -4.30
C VAL A 117 3.68 -19.60 -5.38
N ARG A 118 4.78 -18.95 -5.01
CA ARG A 118 5.77 -18.38 -5.95
C ARG A 118 6.27 -19.35 -7.03
N ASN A 119 6.39 -20.63 -6.67
CA ASN A 119 6.85 -21.69 -7.58
C ASN A 119 5.73 -22.21 -8.51
N LEU A 120 4.46 -21.94 -8.20
CA LEU A 120 3.30 -22.36 -8.97
C LEU A 120 2.99 -21.41 -10.13
N TYR A 121 3.47 -20.16 -10.08
CA TYR A 121 3.28 -19.18 -11.15
C TYR A 121 4.02 -19.52 -12.46
N GLY A 122 5.01 -20.42 -12.40
CA GLY A 122 5.79 -20.81 -13.57
C GLY A 122 6.40 -19.60 -14.29
N SER A 123 6.16 -19.50 -15.60
CA SER A 123 6.68 -18.41 -16.44
C SER A 123 6.08 -17.03 -16.12
N GLN A 124 5.00 -16.95 -15.35
CA GLN A 124 4.34 -15.69 -14.97
C GLN A 124 4.78 -15.17 -13.60
N SER A 125 5.82 -15.74 -12.98
CA SER A 125 6.19 -15.43 -11.59
C SER A 125 6.32 -13.93 -11.30
N GLU A 126 7.05 -13.19 -12.12
CA GLU A 126 7.24 -11.74 -11.90
C GLU A 126 5.96 -10.93 -12.07
N ILE A 127 5.17 -11.24 -13.10
CA ILE A 127 3.88 -10.59 -13.34
C ILE A 127 2.94 -10.85 -12.16
N MET A 128 2.85 -12.11 -11.74
CA MET A 128 1.92 -12.52 -10.68
C MET A 128 2.32 -11.99 -9.31
N LYS A 129 3.60 -12.00 -8.93
CA LYS A 129 4.04 -11.42 -7.66
C LYS A 129 3.68 -9.92 -7.57
N LYS A 130 3.98 -9.17 -8.63
CA LYS A 130 3.70 -7.73 -8.69
C LYS A 130 2.19 -7.45 -8.71
N PHE A 131 1.42 -8.20 -9.50
CA PHE A 131 -0.03 -8.02 -9.58
C PHE A 131 -0.74 -8.40 -8.27
N THR A 132 -0.39 -9.54 -7.67
CA THR A 132 -0.98 -9.98 -6.39
C THR A 132 -0.62 -9.06 -5.23
N PHE A 133 0.56 -8.45 -5.24
CA PHE A 133 0.92 -7.38 -4.30
C PHE A 133 -0.05 -6.18 -4.43
N CYS A 134 -0.33 -5.72 -5.65
CA CYS A 134 -1.30 -4.66 -5.90
C CYS A 134 -2.73 -5.09 -5.49
N LEU A 135 -3.10 -6.34 -5.76
CA LEU A 135 -4.41 -6.89 -5.38
C LEU A 135 -4.57 -6.98 -3.86
N ALA A 136 -3.52 -7.38 -3.14
CA ALA A 136 -3.51 -7.41 -1.69
C ALA A 136 -3.68 -6.00 -1.10
N ALA A 137 -3.00 -5.00 -1.67
CA ALA A 137 -3.16 -3.60 -1.29
C ALA A 137 -4.60 -3.10 -1.50
N ALA A 138 -5.18 -3.35 -2.69
CA ALA A 138 -6.55 -2.98 -2.99
C ALA A 138 -7.54 -3.59 -2.00
N ALA A 139 -7.41 -4.89 -1.72
CA ALA A 139 -8.27 -5.60 -0.79
C ALA A 139 -8.10 -5.10 0.66
N ALA A 140 -6.88 -4.79 1.09
CA ALA A 140 -6.63 -4.30 2.44
C ALA A 140 -7.18 -2.89 2.70
N ILE A 141 -7.26 -2.05 1.65
CA ILE A 141 -7.77 -0.67 1.74
C ILE A 141 -9.28 -0.61 1.61
N ALA A 142 -9.86 -1.46 0.78
CA ALA A 142 -11.26 -1.40 0.37
C ALA A 142 -12.28 -1.25 1.51
N PRO A 143 -12.14 -1.92 2.67
CA PRO A 143 -13.05 -1.69 3.79
C PRO A 143 -13.05 -0.25 4.30
N GLY A 144 -11.90 0.42 4.23
CA GLY A 144 -11.66 1.71 4.85
C GLY A 144 -11.58 1.62 6.38
N GLN A 145 -11.45 2.78 7.01
CA GLN A 145 -11.47 2.89 8.47
C GLN A 145 -12.89 2.69 9.00
N GLN A 146 -13.07 1.79 9.95
CA GLN A 146 -14.35 1.53 10.61
C GLN A 146 -14.42 2.24 11.97
N SER A 147 -15.63 2.41 12.48
CA SER A 147 -15.82 2.76 13.88
C SER A 147 -15.39 1.60 14.78
N LEU A 148 -14.82 1.88 15.96
CA LEU A 148 -14.46 0.82 16.90
C LEU A 148 -15.68 0.03 17.39
N SER A 149 -16.87 0.64 17.42
CA SER A 149 -18.12 -0.09 17.69
C SER A 149 -18.44 -1.13 16.62
N ASP A 150 -18.21 -0.80 15.34
CA ASP A 150 -18.41 -1.76 14.25
C ASP A 150 -17.36 -2.86 14.27
N CYS A 151 -16.09 -2.50 14.54
CA CYS A 151 -15.02 -3.48 14.72
C CYS A 151 -15.31 -4.47 15.85
N ARG A 152 -15.81 -4.00 17.00
CA ARG A 152 -16.11 -4.85 18.18
C ARG A 152 -17.36 -5.70 18.00
N SER A 153 -18.30 -5.27 17.17
CA SER A 153 -19.51 -6.03 16.87
C SER A 153 -19.16 -7.31 16.12
N MET A 154 -19.73 -8.44 16.55
CA MET A 154 -19.58 -9.72 15.83
C MET A 154 -20.24 -9.69 14.44
N TYR A 155 -21.20 -8.79 14.22
CA TYR A 155 -22.02 -8.74 13.01
C TYR A 155 -21.74 -7.54 12.12
N SER A 156 -21.52 -6.36 12.71
CA SER A 156 -21.40 -5.12 11.94
C SER A 156 -20.11 -5.16 11.11
N THR A 157 -20.23 -4.90 9.81
CA THR A 157 -19.11 -4.82 8.84
C THR A 157 -18.22 -6.07 8.78
N THR A 158 -18.63 -7.17 9.40
CA THR A 158 -17.90 -8.45 9.38
C THR A 158 -17.80 -9.00 7.97
N GLU A 159 -18.79 -8.73 7.11
CA GLU A 159 -18.71 -9.10 5.70
C GLU A 159 -17.55 -8.40 4.98
N LEU A 160 -17.20 -7.15 5.33
CA LEU A 160 -16.11 -6.41 4.68
C LEU A 160 -14.75 -7.03 4.99
N GLN A 161 -14.54 -7.43 6.25
CA GLN A 161 -13.31 -8.09 6.65
C GLN A 161 -13.18 -9.47 6.00
N ILE A 162 -14.26 -10.26 5.96
CA ILE A 162 -14.27 -11.58 5.31
C ILE A 162 -13.98 -11.46 3.81
N MET A 163 -14.61 -10.52 3.10
CA MET A 163 -14.32 -10.28 1.68
C MET A 163 -12.86 -9.93 1.45
N SER A 164 -12.29 -9.05 2.26
CA SER A 164 -10.89 -8.62 2.10
C SER A 164 -9.90 -9.74 2.44
N GLN A 165 -10.08 -10.41 3.58
CA GLN A 165 -9.25 -11.55 3.98
C GLN A 165 -9.31 -12.64 2.91
N SER A 166 -10.48 -12.95 2.36
CA SER A 166 -10.63 -14.00 1.35
C SER A 166 -9.85 -13.72 0.06
N VAL A 167 -9.61 -12.46 -0.31
CA VAL A 167 -8.69 -12.13 -1.42
C VAL A 167 -7.27 -12.56 -1.06
N LEU A 168 -6.82 -12.25 0.15
CA LEU A 168 -5.47 -12.59 0.59
C LEU A 168 -5.28 -14.11 0.75
N LEU A 169 -6.30 -14.82 1.22
CA LEU A 169 -6.31 -16.29 1.23
C LEU A 169 -6.14 -16.89 -0.15
N ALA A 170 -6.79 -16.29 -1.16
CA ALA A 170 -6.72 -16.76 -2.53
C ALA A 170 -5.37 -16.42 -3.18
N ILE A 171 -4.72 -15.33 -2.80
CA ILE A 171 -3.34 -15.03 -3.18
C ILE A 171 -2.40 -16.08 -2.57
N GLU A 172 -2.51 -16.30 -1.25
CA GLU A 172 -1.67 -17.25 -0.51
C GLU A 172 -1.90 -18.70 -0.93
N GLY A 173 -3.11 -19.03 -1.39
CA GLY A 173 -3.49 -20.36 -1.83
C GLY A 173 -3.65 -21.39 -0.72
N ARG A 174 -3.52 -20.99 0.56
CA ARG A 174 -3.55 -21.91 1.71
C ARG A 174 -4.84 -22.71 1.84
N MET A 175 -5.93 -22.19 1.29
CA MET A 175 -7.25 -22.82 1.37
C MET A 175 -7.46 -23.90 0.31
N SER A 176 -6.52 -24.08 -0.61
CA SER A 176 -6.61 -25.13 -1.62
C SER A 176 -6.52 -26.51 -1.00
N ARG A 177 -7.47 -27.38 -1.33
CA ARG A 177 -7.60 -28.74 -0.79
C ARG A 177 -7.31 -29.81 -1.82
N THR A 178 -7.26 -29.45 -3.10
CA THR A 178 -6.93 -30.36 -4.19
C THR A 178 -5.57 -30.03 -4.79
N ALA A 179 -5.01 -30.99 -5.52
CA ALA A 179 -3.77 -30.79 -6.27
C ALA A 179 -3.88 -29.75 -7.40
N ASN A 180 -5.11 -29.30 -7.73
CA ASN A 180 -5.36 -28.31 -8.76
C ASN A 180 -5.32 -26.87 -8.22
N TYR A 181 -5.07 -26.66 -6.92
CA TYR A 181 -4.99 -25.34 -6.31
C TYR A 181 -6.25 -24.50 -6.55
N GLU A 182 -7.42 -25.09 -6.33
CA GLU A 182 -8.72 -24.52 -6.70
C GLU A 182 -9.10 -23.24 -5.93
N ALA A 183 -8.43 -22.95 -4.82
CA ALA A 183 -8.60 -21.74 -4.03
C ALA A 183 -7.38 -20.82 -4.14
N THR A 184 -6.62 -20.90 -5.24
CA THR A 184 -5.40 -20.11 -5.47
C THR A 184 -5.49 -19.29 -6.76
N ILE A 185 -5.08 -18.02 -6.69
CA ILE A 185 -4.94 -17.14 -7.86
C ILE A 185 -3.57 -17.41 -8.49
N LEU A 186 -3.56 -18.03 -9.68
CA LEU A 186 -2.33 -18.45 -10.37
C LEU A 186 -2.03 -17.66 -11.66
N SER A 187 -2.98 -16.89 -12.15
CA SER A 187 -2.86 -16.10 -13.37
C SER A 187 -3.71 -14.82 -13.28
N MET A 188 -3.47 -13.86 -14.18
CA MET A 188 -4.31 -12.68 -14.36
C MET A 188 -5.61 -12.97 -15.14
N ASP A 189 -6.26 -14.10 -14.85
CA ASP A 189 -7.61 -14.40 -15.33
C ASP A 189 -8.62 -14.05 -14.24
N ARG A 190 -9.39 -12.98 -14.44
CA ARG A 190 -10.35 -12.47 -13.44
C ARG A 190 -11.42 -13.50 -13.09
N ALA A 191 -11.88 -14.31 -14.04
CA ALA A 191 -12.94 -15.28 -13.80
C ALA A 191 -12.42 -16.46 -12.97
N ALA A 192 -11.25 -17.01 -13.34
CA ALA A 192 -10.60 -18.05 -12.56
C ALA A 192 -10.23 -17.55 -11.15
N ALA A 193 -9.70 -16.34 -11.05
CA ALA A 193 -9.35 -15.73 -9.78
C ALA A 193 -10.58 -15.46 -8.88
N TYR A 194 -11.71 -15.05 -9.46
CA TYR A 194 -12.97 -14.90 -8.72
C TYR A 194 -13.47 -16.23 -8.18
N GLN A 195 -13.32 -17.33 -8.94
CA GLN A 195 -13.65 -18.67 -8.46
C GLN A 195 -12.73 -19.09 -7.30
N ALA A 196 -11.42 -18.84 -7.42
CA ALA A 196 -10.46 -19.11 -6.35
C ALA A 196 -10.79 -18.33 -5.08
N TYR A 197 -11.12 -17.05 -5.21
CA TYR A 197 -11.62 -16.20 -4.13
C TYR A 197 -12.89 -16.74 -3.46
N CYS A 198 -13.88 -17.18 -4.25
CA CYS A 198 -15.09 -17.79 -3.71
C CYS A 198 -14.81 -19.09 -2.96
N ASN A 199 -13.89 -19.92 -3.48
CA ASN A 199 -13.48 -21.17 -2.84
C ASN A 199 -12.74 -20.90 -1.53
N ALA A 200 -11.78 -19.97 -1.53
CA ALA A 200 -11.07 -19.57 -0.32
C ALA A 200 -12.02 -19.06 0.77
N MET A 201 -12.99 -18.23 0.39
CA MET A 201 -14.04 -17.74 1.29
C MET A 201 -14.90 -18.89 1.84
N GLN A 202 -15.34 -19.81 0.98
CA GLN A 202 -16.12 -20.97 1.41
C GLN A 202 -15.34 -21.83 2.41
N TYR A 203 -14.09 -22.13 2.12
CA TYR A 203 -13.31 -23.08 2.91
C TYR A 203 -12.83 -22.53 4.25
N GLU A 204 -12.62 -21.21 4.38
CA GLU A 204 -12.20 -20.61 5.65
C GLU A 204 -13.41 -20.25 6.53
N TYR A 205 -14.50 -19.77 5.91
CA TYR A 205 -15.65 -19.22 6.63
C TYR A 205 -16.91 -20.09 6.58
N HIS A 206 -16.91 -21.20 5.84
CA HIS A 206 -18.02 -22.16 5.77
C HIS A 206 -19.36 -21.50 5.39
N LEU A 207 -19.42 -20.86 4.21
CA LEU A 207 -20.65 -20.21 3.71
C LEU A 207 -21.80 -21.22 3.56
N THR A 208 -21.47 -22.46 3.19
CA THR A 208 -22.32 -23.65 3.35
C THR A 208 -21.82 -24.52 4.51
N PRO A 209 -22.69 -25.35 5.11
CA PRO A 209 -22.30 -26.22 6.23
C PRO A 209 -21.09 -27.07 5.89
N GLU A 210 -20.15 -27.11 6.82
CA GLU A 210 -18.87 -27.77 6.61
C GLU A 210 -18.42 -28.49 7.88
N THR A 211 -18.01 -29.76 7.73
CA THR A 211 -17.57 -30.58 8.86
C THR A 211 -16.06 -30.68 8.87
N TRP A 212 -15.45 -30.11 9.91
CA TRP A 212 -14.02 -30.20 10.19
C TRP A 212 -13.82 -30.78 11.58
N GLU A 213 -12.93 -31.77 11.72
CA GLU A 213 -12.60 -32.43 13.00
C GLU A 213 -13.84 -32.89 13.81
N GLY A 214 -14.90 -33.33 13.12
CA GLY A 214 -16.13 -33.81 13.75
C GLY A 214 -17.10 -32.72 14.21
N LYS A 215 -16.78 -31.43 13.99
CA LYS A 215 -17.70 -30.31 14.22
C LYS A 215 -18.20 -29.76 12.88
N THR A 216 -19.51 -29.82 12.67
CA THR A 216 -20.14 -29.08 11.56
C THR A 216 -20.33 -27.63 11.98
N THR A 217 -19.82 -26.71 11.16
CA THR A 217 -19.99 -25.27 11.36
C THR A 217 -20.47 -24.63 10.06
N GLN A 218 -21.11 -23.48 10.20
CA GLN A 218 -21.59 -22.68 9.07
C GLN A 218 -21.62 -21.23 9.52
N LEU A 219 -21.19 -20.30 8.65
CA LEU A 219 -21.29 -18.87 8.91
C LEU A 219 -22.73 -18.46 9.20
N ASP A 220 -22.89 -17.54 10.17
CA ASP A 220 -24.17 -16.89 10.44
C ASP A 220 -24.85 -16.43 9.14
N SER A 221 -26.16 -16.72 9.04
CA SER A 221 -26.91 -16.54 7.80
C SER A 221 -26.99 -15.09 7.36
N SER A 222 -27.06 -14.14 8.30
CA SER A 222 -27.15 -12.71 7.98
C SER A 222 -25.85 -12.17 7.39
N ILE A 223 -24.69 -12.67 7.84
CA ILE A 223 -23.39 -12.32 7.29
C ILE A 223 -23.21 -13.02 5.94
N ALA A 224 -23.55 -14.31 5.84
CA ALA A 224 -23.44 -15.09 4.62
C ALA A 224 -24.30 -14.52 3.47
N GLU A 225 -25.49 -13.99 3.77
CA GLU A 225 -26.35 -13.32 2.79
C GLU A 225 -25.67 -12.06 2.21
N LYS A 226 -25.17 -11.17 3.08
CA LYS A 226 -24.43 -9.97 2.65
C LYS A 226 -23.19 -10.31 1.82
N LEU A 227 -22.48 -11.38 2.17
CA LEU A 227 -21.33 -11.84 1.40
C LEU A 227 -21.75 -12.28 -0.01
N ARG A 228 -22.80 -13.10 -0.14
CA ARG A 228 -23.27 -13.55 -1.46
C ARG A 228 -23.73 -12.38 -2.34
N GLU A 229 -24.33 -11.35 -1.74
CA GLU A 229 -24.77 -10.15 -2.45
C GLU A 229 -23.58 -9.27 -2.90
N LYS A 230 -22.56 -9.08 -2.06
CA LYS A 230 -21.53 -8.06 -2.27
C LYS A 230 -20.20 -8.59 -2.83
N ARG A 231 -19.89 -9.87 -2.64
CA ARG A 231 -18.54 -10.42 -2.87
C ARG A 231 -18.04 -10.27 -4.31
N GLU A 232 -18.94 -10.38 -5.29
CA GLU A 232 -18.57 -10.25 -6.70
C GLU A 232 -18.11 -8.83 -7.01
N LYS A 233 -18.96 -7.86 -6.68
CA LYS A 233 -18.65 -6.44 -6.87
C LYS A 233 -17.38 -6.04 -6.13
N PHE A 234 -17.24 -6.45 -4.86
CA PHE A 234 -16.04 -6.18 -4.08
C PHE A 234 -14.77 -6.73 -4.75
N PHE A 235 -14.80 -7.99 -5.19
CA PHE A 235 -13.65 -8.62 -5.85
C PHE A 235 -13.31 -7.92 -7.16
N TYR A 236 -14.30 -7.61 -8.00
CA TYR A 236 -14.07 -6.89 -9.26
C TYR A 236 -13.55 -5.47 -9.05
N ASP A 237 -14.05 -4.74 -8.04
CA ASP A 237 -13.54 -3.41 -7.71
C ASP A 237 -12.06 -3.47 -7.25
N CYS A 238 -11.69 -4.48 -6.44
CA CYS A 238 -10.29 -4.71 -6.05
C CYS A 238 -9.41 -5.11 -7.24
N TRP A 239 -9.92 -5.98 -8.12
CA TRP A 239 -9.20 -6.43 -9.31
C TRP A 239 -8.92 -5.27 -10.27
N ASP A 240 -9.94 -4.45 -10.54
CA ASP A 240 -9.81 -3.31 -11.43
C ASP A 240 -8.84 -2.27 -10.85
N ALA A 241 -8.86 -2.04 -9.52
CA ALA A 241 -7.89 -1.20 -8.84
C ALA A 241 -6.46 -1.76 -8.92
N ALA A 242 -6.31 -3.08 -8.77
CA ALA A 242 -5.02 -3.75 -8.88
C ALA A 242 -4.42 -3.61 -10.28
N ILE A 243 -5.23 -3.63 -11.35
CA ILE A 243 -4.78 -3.35 -12.72
C ILE A 243 -4.26 -1.92 -12.83
N VAL A 244 -4.98 -0.94 -12.28
CA VAL A 244 -4.55 0.47 -12.29
C VAL A 244 -3.22 0.65 -11.57
N MET A 245 -3.10 0.09 -10.36
CA MET A 245 -1.85 0.13 -9.60
C MET A 245 -0.72 -0.60 -10.33
N TYR A 246 -0.97 -1.79 -10.88
CA TYR A 246 0.01 -2.55 -11.65
C TYR A 246 0.55 -1.77 -12.85
N ASN A 247 -0.33 -1.12 -13.62
CA ASN A 247 0.06 -0.31 -14.79
C ASN A 247 0.85 0.95 -14.40
N ALA A 248 0.66 1.46 -13.19
CA ALA A 248 1.36 2.61 -12.67
C ALA A 248 2.81 2.31 -12.27
N ILE A 249 3.23 1.03 -12.35
CA ILE A 249 4.58 0.57 -12.07
C ILE A 249 5.34 0.49 -13.39
N GLN A 250 6.36 1.33 -13.56
CA GLN A 250 7.21 1.35 -14.76
C GLN A 250 8.60 0.81 -14.42
N ASN A 251 9.18 -0.01 -15.30
CA ASN A 251 10.58 -0.40 -15.18
C ASN A 251 11.43 0.64 -15.92
N THR A 252 12.38 1.25 -15.23
CA THR A 252 13.35 2.23 -15.78
C THR A 252 14.77 1.70 -15.63
N GLU A 253 15.74 2.33 -16.30
CA GLU A 253 17.17 1.99 -16.13
C GLU A 253 17.64 2.16 -14.67
N SER A 254 17.03 3.10 -13.93
CA SER A 254 17.31 3.38 -12.53
C SER A 254 16.60 2.45 -11.54
N GLY A 255 15.78 1.51 -12.05
CA GLY A 255 14.97 0.60 -11.25
C GLY A 255 13.46 0.79 -11.49
N VAL A 256 12.65 0.31 -10.55
CA VAL A 256 11.19 0.39 -10.65
C VAL A 256 10.70 1.77 -10.20
N ALA A 257 9.92 2.43 -11.06
CA ALA A 257 9.28 3.71 -10.80
C ALA A 257 7.79 3.52 -10.48
N ALA A 258 7.36 4.14 -9.38
CA ALA A 258 5.98 4.11 -8.92
C ALA A 258 5.15 5.26 -9.50
N ASN A 259 3.84 5.07 -9.64
CA ASN A 259 2.90 6.15 -9.99
C ASN A 259 3.26 6.90 -11.29
N LYS A 260 3.72 6.18 -12.31
CA LYS A 260 4.11 6.76 -13.59
C LYS A 260 3.19 6.37 -14.73
N ILE A 261 2.99 7.31 -15.64
CA ILE A 261 2.38 7.07 -16.94
C ILE A 261 3.34 7.51 -18.05
N ALA A 262 3.58 6.61 -19.00
CA ALA A 262 4.31 6.91 -20.21
C ALA A 262 3.34 7.29 -21.34
N ALA A 263 3.76 8.21 -22.18
CA ALA A 263 3.04 8.58 -23.40
C ALA A 263 4.02 8.76 -24.56
N VAL A 264 3.56 8.50 -25.77
CA VAL A 264 4.35 8.67 -27.00
C VAL A 264 3.83 9.89 -27.75
N GLN A 265 4.73 10.74 -28.25
CA GLN A 265 4.34 11.88 -29.07
C GLN A 265 3.56 11.42 -30.31
N ASN A 266 2.44 12.08 -30.59
CA ASN A 266 1.63 11.82 -31.77
C ASN A 266 2.42 12.27 -33.02
N PRO A 267 2.75 11.36 -33.96
CA PRO A 267 3.53 11.71 -35.14
C PRO A 267 2.79 12.66 -36.10
N ALA A 268 1.45 12.73 -36.01
CA ALA A 268 0.63 13.64 -36.81
C ALA A 268 0.45 15.02 -36.16
N ASN A 269 0.68 15.15 -34.85
CA ASN A 269 0.57 16.40 -34.13
C ASN A 269 1.60 16.44 -32.98
N PRO A 270 2.72 17.19 -33.13
CA PRO A 270 3.79 17.21 -32.14
C PRO A 270 3.39 17.81 -30.78
N ASN A 271 2.23 18.45 -30.67
CA ASN A 271 1.71 18.98 -29.40
C ASN A 271 0.88 17.96 -28.62
N GLN A 272 0.63 16.77 -29.20
CA GLN A 272 -0.18 15.72 -28.61
C GLN A 272 0.69 14.53 -28.19
N TYR A 273 0.34 13.93 -27.06
CA TYR A 273 0.99 12.75 -26.52
C TYR A 273 -0.06 11.70 -26.16
N ILE A 274 0.17 10.47 -26.61
CA ILE A 274 -0.76 9.35 -26.52
C ILE A 274 -0.28 8.40 -25.44
N ALA A 275 -1.03 8.29 -24.34
CA ALA A 275 -0.83 7.24 -23.36
C ALA A 275 -1.76 6.07 -23.64
N THR A 276 -1.20 4.86 -23.70
CA THR A 276 -1.94 3.61 -23.89
C THR A 276 -1.89 2.80 -22.60
N LEU A 277 -3.02 2.71 -21.91
CA LEU A 277 -3.14 2.03 -20.62
C LEU A 277 -3.88 0.69 -20.79
N PRO A 278 -3.28 -0.45 -20.43
CA PRO A 278 -3.94 -1.75 -20.52
C PRO A 278 -5.13 -1.87 -19.55
N CYS A 279 -6.30 -2.26 -20.04
CA CYS A 279 -7.44 -2.60 -19.20
C CYS A 279 -7.64 -4.13 -19.08
N GLN A 280 -6.72 -4.93 -19.64
CA GLN A 280 -6.82 -6.40 -19.67
C GLN A 280 -8.13 -6.89 -20.31
N GLY A 281 -8.67 -6.14 -21.28
CA GLY A 281 -9.96 -6.44 -21.92
C GLY A 281 -11.19 -6.11 -21.05
N LEU A 282 -11.01 -5.48 -19.90
CA LEU A 282 -12.06 -5.15 -18.95
C LEU A 282 -12.49 -3.68 -19.06
N SER A 283 -13.64 -3.43 -19.67
CA SER A 283 -14.19 -2.06 -19.78
C SER A 283 -14.47 -1.42 -18.41
N SER A 284 -14.66 -2.22 -17.36
CA SER A 284 -14.91 -1.76 -15.99
C SER A 284 -13.73 -1.00 -15.38
N VAL A 285 -12.49 -1.30 -15.79
CA VAL A 285 -11.29 -0.56 -15.38
C VAL A 285 -11.33 0.87 -15.91
N TRP A 286 -11.67 1.03 -17.19
CA TRP A 286 -11.83 2.34 -17.81
C TRP A 286 -12.97 3.13 -17.16
N GLU A 287 -14.16 2.53 -17.07
CA GLU A 287 -15.35 3.17 -16.50
C GLU A 287 -15.12 3.62 -15.05
N SER A 288 -14.42 2.82 -14.24
CA SER A 288 -14.21 3.11 -12.82
C SER A 288 -13.09 4.11 -12.54
N TYR A 289 -12.04 4.14 -13.36
CA TYR A 289 -10.81 4.87 -13.02
C TYR A 289 -10.36 5.82 -14.13
N TYR A 290 -10.17 5.33 -15.36
CA TYR A 290 -9.54 6.15 -16.40
C TYR A 290 -10.48 7.16 -17.05
N LYS A 291 -11.78 6.89 -17.14
CA LYS A 291 -12.74 7.74 -17.87
C LYS A 291 -12.83 9.18 -17.34
N ASN A 292 -12.71 9.37 -16.03
CA ASN A 292 -12.89 10.66 -15.38
C ASN A 292 -11.61 11.18 -14.70
N ILE A 293 -10.42 10.82 -15.19
CA ILE A 293 -9.18 11.40 -14.65
C ILE A 293 -9.16 12.93 -14.83
N LYS A 294 -8.55 13.61 -13.86
CA LYS A 294 -8.35 15.06 -13.89
C LYS A 294 -6.87 15.40 -13.89
N LEU A 295 -6.50 16.51 -14.54
CA LEU A 295 -5.15 17.06 -14.50
C LEU A 295 -5.04 18.03 -13.32
N ASP A 296 -4.34 17.63 -12.27
CA ASP A 296 -4.19 18.37 -11.02
C ASP A 296 -5.55 18.80 -10.43
N GLY A 297 -6.53 17.88 -10.52
CA GLY A 297 -7.90 18.10 -10.06
C GLY A 297 -8.74 19.01 -10.95
N LYS A 298 -8.28 19.35 -12.16
CA LYS A 298 -8.93 20.26 -13.11
C LYS A 298 -9.05 19.65 -14.52
N ASP A 299 -9.90 20.25 -15.34
CA ASP A 299 -10.04 19.88 -16.77
C ASP A 299 -8.86 20.38 -17.62
N VAL A 300 -8.20 21.46 -17.17
CA VAL A 300 -6.98 22.01 -17.76
C VAL A 300 -5.90 22.03 -16.69
N GLY A 301 -4.81 21.31 -16.95
CA GLY A 301 -3.65 21.20 -16.07
C GLY A 301 -2.71 22.41 -16.14
N PRO A 302 -1.64 22.39 -15.32
CA PRO A 302 -0.56 23.38 -15.36
C PRO A 302 -0.03 23.57 -16.78
N GLY A 303 0.41 24.78 -17.12
CA GLY A 303 0.98 25.06 -18.45
C GLY A 303 -0.01 24.98 -19.63
N GLY A 304 -1.32 24.84 -19.38
CA GLY A 304 -2.34 24.78 -20.43
C GLY A 304 -2.56 23.39 -21.03
N TRP A 305 -2.04 22.34 -20.36
CA TRP A 305 -2.27 20.97 -20.78
C TRP A 305 -3.74 20.58 -20.63
N SER A 306 -4.25 19.78 -21.56
CA SER A 306 -5.63 19.29 -21.53
C SER A 306 -5.72 17.85 -22.02
N ILE A 307 -6.79 17.15 -21.62
CA ILE A 307 -7.13 15.83 -22.17
C ILE A 307 -8.08 16.06 -23.33
N VAL A 308 -7.61 15.83 -24.56
CA VAL A 308 -8.40 16.05 -25.79
C VAL A 308 -9.09 14.79 -26.28
N LYS A 309 -8.64 13.61 -25.82
CA LYS A 309 -9.29 12.32 -26.07
C LYS A 309 -9.08 11.39 -24.89
N ASN A 310 -10.11 10.64 -24.51
CA ASN A 310 -10.04 9.59 -23.50
C ASN A 310 -11.09 8.52 -23.81
N GLU A 311 -10.65 7.40 -24.41
CA GLU A 311 -11.55 6.38 -24.95
C GLU A 311 -11.04 4.97 -24.64
N TYR A 312 -11.97 4.05 -24.43
CA TYR A 312 -11.70 2.62 -24.36
C TYR A 312 -11.84 1.96 -25.73
N ASN A 313 -10.80 1.24 -26.15
CA ASN A 313 -10.79 0.46 -27.37
C ASN A 313 -11.07 -1.01 -27.05
N ALA A 314 -12.30 -1.45 -27.34
CA ALA A 314 -12.74 -2.83 -27.08
C ALA A 314 -11.98 -3.89 -27.90
N ALA A 315 -11.41 -3.52 -29.07
CA ALA A 315 -10.69 -4.46 -29.91
C ALA A 315 -9.29 -4.78 -29.35
N THR A 316 -8.64 -3.81 -28.71
CA THR A 316 -7.31 -3.98 -28.10
C THR A 316 -7.38 -4.25 -26.60
N GLY A 317 -8.50 -3.94 -25.95
CA GLY A 317 -8.64 -4.02 -24.50
C GLY A 317 -7.86 -2.94 -23.75
N ASN A 318 -7.51 -1.84 -24.43
CA ASN A 318 -6.72 -0.74 -23.88
C ASN A 318 -7.54 0.55 -23.84
N THR A 319 -7.16 1.45 -22.94
CA THR A 319 -7.59 2.85 -22.96
C THR A 319 -6.52 3.70 -23.62
N GLU A 320 -6.95 4.63 -24.47
CA GLU A 320 -6.11 5.67 -25.05
C GLU A 320 -6.48 7.04 -24.49
N ILE A 321 -5.50 7.73 -23.91
CA ILE A 321 -5.65 9.11 -23.46
C ILE A 321 -4.70 9.96 -24.29
N ILE A 322 -5.23 11.03 -24.90
CA ILE A 322 -4.43 12.01 -25.63
C ILE A 322 -4.37 13.29 -24.80
N PHE A 323 -3.15 13.63 -24.39
CA PHE A 323 -2.82 14.88 -23.75
C PHE A 323 -2.35 15.88 -24.81
N GLU A 324 -2.88 17.10 -24.78
CA GLU A 324 -2.45 18.19 -25.64
C GLU A 324 -1.83 19.30 -24.79
N GLY A 325 -0.59 19.66 -25.11
CA GLY A 325 0.15 20.75 -24.48
C GLY A 325 0.28 21.97 -25.39
N PRO A 326 0.82 23.10 -24.90
CA PRO A 326 1.12 24.25 -25.74
C PRO A 326 2.20 23.91 -26.79
N ALA A 327 2.32 24.74 -27.81
CA ALA A 327 3.30 24.54 -28.88
C ALA A 327 4.74 24.41 -28.34
N GLY A 328 5.41 23.33 -28.69
CA GLY A 328 6.78 23.03 -28.23
C GLY A 328 6.86 22.47 -26.81
N ALA A 329 5.72 22.10 -26.19
CA ALA A 329 5.72 21.43 -24.90
C ALA A 329 6.25 20.00 -24.99
N ASP A 330 7.04 19.62 -23.99
CA ASP A 330 7.55 18.28 -23.80
C ASP A 330 6.81 17.59 -22.66
N PHE A 331 6.21 16.44 -22.95
CA PHE A 331 5.46 15.65 -21.96
C PHE A 331 6.35 15.12 -20.84
N ALA A 332 7.62 14.83 -21.14
CA ALA A 332 8.60 14.36 -20.17
C ALA A 332 8.85 15.37 -19.04
N THR A 333 8.73 16.66 -19.36
CA THR A 333 8.97 17.76 -18.41
C THR A 333 7.68 18.44 -17.94
N ALA A 334 6.52 17.98 -18.39
CA ALA A 334 5.23 18.61 -18.14
C ALA A 334 4.80 18.60 -16.66
N ASN A 335 5.40 17.73 -15.83
CA ASN A 335 5.10 17.56 -14.41
C ASN A 335 3.57 17.53 -14.12
N LEU A 336 2.81 16.80 -14.94
CA LEU A 336 1.36 16.70 -14.76
C LEU A 336 1.05 15.63 -13.74
N THR A 337 0.08 15.93 -12.87
CA THR A 337 -0.46 14.94 -11.93
C THR A 337 -1.86 14.53 -12.37
N LEU A 338 -2.06 13.27 -12.72
CA LEU A 338 -3.38 12.70 -12.97
C LEU A 338 -3.98 12.27 -11.63
N GLN A 339 -5.15 12.81 -11.32
CA GLN A 339 -5.91 12.43 -10.13
C GLN A 339 -7.11 11.59 -10.54
N PHE A 340 -7.29 10.46 -9.86
CA PHE A 340 -8.48 9.62 -10.01
C PHE A 340 -9.61 10.16 -9.12
N GLU A 341 -10.84 10.20 -9.67
CA GLU A 341 -12.03 10.51 -8.88
C GLU A 341 -12.36 9.40 -7.87
N LYS A 342 -12.16 8.13 -8.26
CA LYS A 342 -12.39 6.96 -7.39
C LYS A 342 -11.08 6.53 -6.72
N GLN A 343 -10.92 6.86 -5.44
CA GLN A 343 -9.72 6.55 -4.63
C GLN A 343 -9.91 5.40 -3.64
N GLY A 344 -11.15 4.93 -3.43
CA GLY A 344 -11.49 4.01 -2.32
C GLY A 344 -10.79 2.64 -2.33
N TYR A 345 -10.15 2.25 -3.43
CA TYR A 345 -9.44 0.98 -3.60
C TYR A 345 -7.99 1.18 -4.07
N LEU A 346 -7.55 2.43 -4.25
CA LEU A 346 -6.21 2.77 -4.73
C LEU A 346 -5.33 3.20 -3.56
N THR A 347 -4.02 3.09 -3.76
CA THR A 347 -3.05 3.75 -2.88
C THR A 347 -1.83 4.22 -3.63
N ASP A 348 -1.20 5.24 -3.06
CA ASP A 348 0.07 5.79 -3.50
C ASP A 348 1.19 4.75 -3.41
N LEU A 349 1.72 4.33 -4.55
CA LEU A 349 2.78 3.34 -4.66
C LEU A 349 4.19 3.88 -4.38
N SER A 350 4.34 5.21 -4.23
CA SER A 350 5.63 5.85 -3.91
C SER A 350 6.01 5.74 -2.43
N GLN A 351 5.09 5.24 -1.60
CA GLN A 351 5.28 4.98 -0.19
C GLN A 351 5.14 3.48 0.08
N PRO A 352 5.42 3.00 1.31
CA PRO A 352 5.10 1.62 1.64
C PRO A 352 3.61 1.35 1.43
N VAL A 353 3.34 0.39 0.56
CA VAL A 353 2.00 -0.01 0.10
C VAL A 353 1.39 -0.97 1.12
N LEU A 354 2.19 -1.91 1.61
CA LEU A 354 1.82 -2.88 2.64
C LEU A 354 2.80 -2.78 3.83
N TYR A 355 2.26 -2.90 5.02
CA TYR A 355 3.03 -3.09 6.24
C TYR A 355 2.80 -4.51 6.74
N GLU A 356 3.88 -5.26 6.90
CA GLU A 356 3.89 -6.53 7.62
C GLU A 356 4.17 -6.27 9.09
N MET A 357 3.29 -6.76 9.95
CA MET A 357 3.38 -6.59 11.39
C MET A 357 3.78 -7.90 12.07
N ASP A 358 4.70 -7.80 13.03
CA ASP A 358 4.98 -8.84 14.03
C ASP A 358 4.32 -8.46 15.37
N PHE A 359 4.04 -9.47 16.20
CA PHE A 359 3.35 -9.31 17.47
C PHE A 359 4.16 -9.93 18.60
N CYS A 360 4.51 -9.09 19.56
CA CYS A 360 5.41 -9.46 20.63
C CYS A 360 4.63 -9.76 21.91
N THR A 361 4.88 -10.90 22.54
CA THR A 361 4.38 -11.16 23.89
C THR A 361 5.47 -10.90 24.92
N HIS A 362 5.08 -10.45 26.12
CA HIS A 362 6.02 -10.36 27.24
C HIS A 362 6.24 -11.78 27.77
N SER A 363 7.45 -12.30 27.59
CA SER A 363 7.85 -13.62 28.08
C SER A 363 8.97 -13.47 29.11
N SER A 364 8.83 -14.22 30.21
CA SER A 364 9.81 -14.30 31.29
C SER A 364 10.95 -15.31 31.02
N ASN A 365 10.92 -16.05 29.90
CA ASN A 365 11.87 -17.11 29.61
C ASN A 365 12.72 -16.79 28.37
N SER A 366 14.00 -16.54 28.64
CA SER A 366 15.00 -16.06 27.69
C SER A 366 15.63 -17.18 26.86
N THR A 367 15.32 -17.23 25.57
CA THR A 367 16.30 -17.64 24.53
C THR A 367 16.18 -16.82 23.24
N ALA A 368 15.07 -16.12 23.00
CA ALA A 368 14.84 -15.29 21.82
C ALA A 368 14.48 -13.83 22.17
N GLN A 369 14.96 -13.32 23.31
CA GLN A 369 14.71 -11.94 23.73
C GLN A 369 15.52 -10.95 22.89
N GLN A 370 14.82 -10.09 22.15
CA GLN A 370 15.31 -8.75 21.82
C GLN A 370 14.54 -7.76 22.69
N ASN A 371 15.25 -6.92 23.45
CA ASN A 371 14.66 -5.93 24.38
C ASN A 371 13.63 -6.48 25.39
N GLY A 372 13.78 -7.74 25.84
CA GLY A 372 12.89 -8.35 26.84
C GLY A 372 11.53 -8.82 26.30
N ARG A 373 11.39 -8.95 24.98
CA ARG A 373 10.18 -9.43 24.30
C ARG A 373 10.49 -10.66 23.47
N ASP A 374 9.54 -11.59 23.41
CA ASP A 374 9.63 -12.75 22.52
C ASP A 374 8.88 -12.43 21.21
N HIS A 375 9.65 -12.38 20.12
CA HIS A 375 9.21 -12.12 18.74
C HIS A 375 8.99 -13.44 17.97
N GLY A 376 8.13 -13.43 16.94
CA GLY A 376 8.16 -14.47 15.90
C GLY A 376 7.41 -15.78 16.16
N GLY A 377 6.26 -15.77 16.84
CA GLY A 377 5.43 -16.97 17.08
C GLY A 377 4.02 -16.94 16.48
N PHE A 378 3.65 -15.87 15.78
CA PHE A 378 2.28 -15.59 15.35
C PHE A 378 2.19 -15.22 13.87
N GLN A 379 0.96 -15.15 13.37
CA GLN A 379 0.64 -14.77 12.01
C GLN A 379 1.21 -13.40 11.62
N THR A 380 1.83 -13.35 10.44
CA THR A 380 2.18 -12.08 9.82
C THR A 380 0.89 -11.39 9.42
N MET A 381 0.64 -10.22 9.99
CA MET A 381 -0.56 -9.44 9.72
C MET A 381 -0.25 -8.24 8.83
N PHE A 382 -1.18 -7.94 7.94
CA PHE A 382 -1.03 -6.93 6.91
C PHE A 382 -2.02 -5.80 7.11
N CYS A 383 -1.57 -4.59 6.79
CA CYS A 383 -2.45 -3.48 6.51
C CYS A 383 -1.83 -2.63 5.39
N ALA A 384 -2.69 -1.92 4.69
CA ALA A 384 -2.28 -0.92 3.72
C ALA A 384 -2.67 0.46 4.26
N MET A 385 -1.77 1.43 4.15
CA MET A 385 -2.14 2.83 4.34
C MET A 385 -2.86 3.30 3.10
N GLN A 386 -4.03 3.91 3.30
CA GLN A 386 -4.73 4.56 2.21
C GLN A 386 -4.21 5.98 2.07
N LYS A 387 -3.56 6.25 0.95
CA LYS A 387 -3.20 7.59 0.52
C LYS A 387 -3.64 7.74 -0.93
N ASP A 388 -4.23 8.89 -1.25
CA ASP A 388 -4.74 9.14 -2.59
C ASP A 388 -3.65 8.90 -3.64
N MET A 389 -3.97 8.01 -4.57
CA MET A 389 -3.09 7.68 -5.68
C MET A 389 -3.19 8.79 -6.73
N SER A 390 -2.04 9.17 -7.26
CA SER A 390 -1.95 10.00 -8.46
C SER A 390 -0.92 9.41 -9.40
N LEU A 391 -1.05 9.67 -10.70
CA LEU A 391 -0.01 9.35 -11.67
C LEU A 391 0.73 10.62 -12.04
N THR A 392 2.03 10.54 -12.22
CA THR A 392 2.83 11.62 -12.77
C THR A 392 3.35 11.24 -14.15
N THR A 393 3.55 12.23 -15.00
CA THR A 393 4.15 11.98 -16.31
C THR A 393 5.58 11.50 -16.14
N ASP A 394 5.97 10.59 -17.02
CA ASP A 394 7.37 10.24 -17.22
C ASP A 394 7.79 10.56 -18.65
N GLY A 395 9.05 10.93 -18.81
CA GLY A 395 9.67 10.95 -20.13
C GLY A 395 9.87 9.53 -20.58
N GLY A 396 8.97 9.00 -21.41
CA GLY A 396 9.21 7.72 -22.05
C GLY A 396 10.35 7.88 -23.06
N ASP A 397 11.51 7.28 -22.79
CA ASP A 397 12.43 6.94 -23.86
C ASP A 397 11.68 6.03 -24.83
N GLY A 398 11.47 6.54 -26.05
CA GLY A 398 10.72 5.86 -27.09
C GLY A 398 11.24 4.46 -27.32
N GLY A 399 10.33 3.48 -27.33
CA GLY A 399 10.65 2.10 -27.61
C GLY A 399 11.40 1.92 -28.93
N GLY A 400 12.60 1.35 -28.84
CA GLY A 400 13.37 0.84 -29.96
C GLY A 400 14.10 -0.42 -29.50
N GLY A 401 13.69 -1.59 -30.01
CA GLY A 401 14.31 -2.86 -29.66
C GLY A 401 15.75 -2.99 -30.16
N GLY A 402 16.54 -3.74 -29.40
CA GLY A 402 17.69 -4.49 -29.92
C GLY A 402 19.07 -3.91 -29.66
N GLY A 403 19.84 -4.61 -28.83
CA GLY A 403 21.25 -4.89 -29.10
C GLY A 403 22.29 -4.04 -28.37
N GLY A 404 23.07 -4.73 -27.51
CA GLY A 404 24.52 -4.58 -27.47
C GLY A 404 25.07 -3.53 -26.51
N GLY A 405 26.02 -3.96 -25.67
CA GLY A 405 26.65 -3.16 -24.64
C GLY A 405 27.44 -1.94 -25.13
N GLY A 406 27.79 -1.09 -24.17
CA GLY A 406 28.65 0.07 -24.38
C GLY A 406 28.82 0.84 -23.07
N GLU A 407 30.05 1.20 -22.78
CA GLU A 407 30.60 1.61 -21.48
C GLU A 407 30.22 3.04 -21.05
N GLY A 408 30.20 3.24 -19.72
CA GLY A 408 30.83 4.36 -19.01
C GLY A 408 30.49 5.80 -19.42
N GLY A 409 29.78 6.51 -18.53
CA GLY A 409 29.73 7.97 -18.54
C GLY A 409 29.35 8.52 -17.16
N GLU A 410 30.33 9.04 -16.42
CA GLU A 410 30.10 9.82 -15.20
C GLU A 410 29.43 11.16 -15.55
N GLY A 411 28.27 11.45 -14.96
CA GLY A 411 27.58 12.74 -15.06
C GLY A 411 27.69 13.54 -13.76
N SER A 412 28.21 14.76 -13.83
CA SER A 412 28.25 15.72 -12.71
C SER A 412 27.04 16.66 -12.71
N ILE A 413 26.51 17.00 -11.53
CA ILE A 413 25.44 17.99 -11.34
C ILE A 413 26.05 19.33 -10.88
N ALA A 414 25.64 20.43 -11.51
CA ALA A 414 25.88 21.81 -11.06
C ALA A 414 24.61 22.40 -10.45
N LEU A 415 24.74 23.01 -9.26
CA LEU A 415 23.63 23.57 -8.50
C LEU A 415 23.87 25.06 -8.24
N GLU A 416 23.02 25.91 -8.79
CA GLU A 416 23.06 27.36 -8.62
C GLU A 416 21.92 27.80 -7.68
N VAL A 417 22.25 28.45 -6.56
CA VAL A 417 21.29 28.87 -5.54
C VAL A 417 21.13 30.39 -5.56
N HIS A 418 19.92 30.86 -5.90
CA HIS A 418 19.55 32.27 -5.76
C HIS A 418 19.03 32.57 -4.35
N ARG A 419 19.63 33.57 -3.68
CA ARG A 419 19.32 33.98 -2.32
C ARG A 419 18.30 35.15 -2.27
N TYR A 420 17.28 34.95 -1.42
CA TYR A 420 16.41 35.90 -0.71
C TYR A 420 15.42 36.84 -1.45
N LYS A 421 14.13 36.63 -1.15
CA LYS A 421 13.27 37.67 -0.53
C LYS A 421 12.14 37.02 0.26
N HIS A 422 12.14 37.18 1.59
CA HIS A 422 11.02 36.80 2.45
C HIS A 422 10.52 38.06 3.18
N SER A 423 9.21 38.26 3.20
CA SER A 423 8.52 39.25 4.02
C SER A 423 7.43 38.52 4.79
N GLU A 424 7.36 38.73 6.09
CA GLU A 424 6.32 38.18 6.95
C GLU A 424 5.73 39.30 7.83
N ASP A 425 4.40 39.32 7.93
CA ASP A 425 3.66 40.10 8.92
C ASP A 425 3.37 39.22 10.14
N TRP A 426 3.61 39.75 11.34
CA TRP A 426 3.41 39.03 12.60
C TRP A 426 2.42 39.78 13.51
N GLN A 427 1.46 39.07 14.10
CA GLN A 427 0.68 39.54 15.25
C GLN A 427 1.02 38.70 16.49
N THR A 428 1.34 39.36 17.60
CA THR A 428 1.59 38.74 18.91
C THR A 428 0.78 39.46 20.00
N THR A 429 0.34 38.73 21.02
CA THR A 429 -0.33 39.26 22.22
C THR A 429 0.61 39.51 23.40
N TYR A 430 1.93 39.39 23.21
CA TYR A 430 2.95 39.72 24.21
C TYR A 430 4.07 40.58 23.62
N ASN A 431 4.52 41.57 24.40
CA ASN A 431 5.63 42.47 24.05
C ASN A 431 6.95 41.69 23.99
N VAL A 432 7.49 41.52 22.79
CA VAL A 432 8.83 40.93 22.59
C VAL A 432 9.70 41.96 21.87
N ASP A 433 10.83 42.33 22.48
CA ASP A 433 11.87 43.11 21.82
C ASP A 433 12.66 42.18 20.89
N LEU A 434 12.62 42.47 19.59
CA LEU A 434 13.38 41.73 18.58
C LEU A 434 14.73 42.42 18.35
N ARG A 435 15.83 41.68 18.55
CA ARG A 435 17.16 42.07 18.05
C ARG A 435 17.57 41.15 16.92
N LYS A 436 17.69 41.72 15.73
CA LYS A 436 18.27 41.07 14.54
C LYS A 436 19.79 41.05 14.67
N LEU A 437 20.41 39.88 14.49
CA LEU A 437 21.84 39.74 14.27
C LEU A 437 22.00 39.18 12.86
N ASP A 438 22.59 39.97 11.97
CA ASP A 438 22.93 39.54 10.61
C ASP A 438 24.28 38.79 10.65
N SER A 439 24.31 37.61 10.02
CA SER A 439 25.53 36.88 9.64
C SER A 439 25.47 36.47 8.17
#